data_AF-A0A376FK08-F1
#
_entry.id   AF-A0A376FK08-F1
#
_cell.length_a   1.000
_cell.length_b   1.000
_cell.length_c   1.000
_cell.angle_alpha   90.00
_cell.angle_beta   90.00
_cell.angle_gamma   90.00
#
_symmetry.space_group_name_H-M   'P 1'
#
loop_
_entity.id
_entity.type
_entity.pdbx_description
1 polymer ?
#
loop_
_entity_poly.entity_id
_entity_poly.type
_entity_poly.pdbx_seq_one_letter_code
_entity_poly.pdbx_strand_id
1 'polypeptide(L)'
;MTTKPLARTRRWTGPAQFAAIRTDDEFNIIGEPEVFYCKPADDYLPQPGAVMVTGITPQEAREKGVNEAEFARRIHDLFTVPKYLRGRLQQHPLR
;
A
#
# COMPACT_ATOMS: atom_id res chain seq x y z
N MET A 1 -2.81 -7.25 -2.91
CA MET A 1 -2.28 -5.88 -2.66
C MET A 1 -2.38 -5.05 -3.93
N THR A 2 -2.62 -3.75 -3.83
CA THR A 2 -2.69 -2.84 -4.97
C THR A 2 -2.05 -1.49 -4.63
N THR A 3 -1.37 -0.87 -5.60
CA THR A 3 -0.82 0.49 -5.50
C THR A 3 -1.40 1.35 -6.61
N LYS A 4 -1.88 2.55 -6.28
CA LYS A 4 -2.38 3.51 -7.26
C LYS A 4 -1.36 4.63 -7.49
N PRO A 5 -0.92 4.90 -8.73
CA PRO A 5 -0.04 6.03 -9.05
C PRO A 5 -0.82 7.32 -9.38
N LEU A 6 -0.18 8.48 -9.24
CA LEU A 6 -0.71 9.78 -9.69
C LEU A 6 -0.36 10.14 -11.16
N ALA A 7 0.09 9.16 -11.96
CA ALA A 7 0.37 9.32 -13.39
C ALA A 7 0.48 7.98 -14.13
N ARG A 8 0.51 8.06 -15.47
CA ARG A 8 0.56 6.93 -16.40
C ARG A 8 1.98 6.42 -16.72
N THR A 9 3.05 7.17 -16.41
CA THR A 9 4.44 6.80 -16.73
C THR A 9 5.24 6.41 -15.48
N ARG A 10 6.01 5.33 -15.57
CA ARG A 10 6.59 4.62 -14.41
C ARG A 10 7.90 5.19 -13.85
N ARG A 11 8.49 6.24 -14.46
CA ARG A 11 9.87 6.69 -14.14
C ARG A 11 9.97 7.92 -13.23
N TRP A 12 8.95 8.76 -13.14
CA TRP A 12 9.05 10.07 -12.49
C TRP A 12 7.94 10.35 -11.48
N THR A 13 7.11 9.33 -11.18
CA THR A 13 5.87 9.53 -10.44
C THR A 13 5.84 8.57 -9.27
N GLY A 14 5.91 9.11 -8.06
CA GLY A 14 5.81 8.31 -6.83
C GLY A 14 4.43 7.65 -6.68
N PRO A 15 4.31 6.60 -5.85
CA PRO A 15 3.02 5.99 -5.52
C PRO A 15 2.11 7.02 -4.83
N ALA A 16 0.79 6.92 -5.00
CA ALA A 16 -0.20 7.76 -4.31
C ALA A 16 -0.78 7.08 -3.08
N GLN A 17 -1.10 5.79 -3.23
CA GLN A 17 -1.78 4.97 -2.24
C GLN A 17 -1.27 3.54 -2.32
N PHE A 18 -1.13 2.91 -1.16
CA PHE A 18 -0.98 1.47 -1.00
C PHE A 18 -2.20 0.92 -0.25
N ALA A 19 -2.72 -0.20 -0.73
CA ALA A 19 -3.76 -0.96 -0.05
C ALA A 19 -3.41 -2.46 -0.04
N ALA A 20 -3.42 -3.07 1.13
CA ALA A 20 -3.22 -4.50 1.32
C ALA A 20 -4.21 -5.06 2.32
N ILE A 21 -4.56 -6.32 2.13
CA ILE A 21 -5.34 -7.11 3.06
C ILE A 21 -4.68 -8.48 3.14
N ARG A 22 -4.57 -9.03 4.34
CA ARG A 22 -4.00 -10.37 4.52
C ARG A 22 -5.11 -11.39 4.37
N THR A 23 -4.77 -12.52 3.78
CA THR A 23 -5.67 -13.67 3.66
C THR A 23 -4.96 -14.93 4.13
N ASP A 24 -5.72 -15.93 4.55
CA ASP A 24 -5.22 -17.29 4.72
C ASP A 24 -5.14 -18.04 3.38
N ASP A 25 -4.76 -19.33 3.43
CA ASP A 25 -4.63 -20.20 2.26
C ASP A 25 -5.99 -20.52 1.59
N GLU A 26 -7.10 -20.25 2.28
CA GLU A 26 -8.47 -20.45 1.82
C GLU A 26 -9.12 -19.12 1.35
N PHE A 27 -8.32 -18.05 1.25
CA PHE A 27 -8.74 -16.70 0.89
C PHE A 27 -9.71 -16.01 1.86
N ASN A 28 -9.79 -16.49 3.11
CA ASN A 28 -10.50 -15.76 4.15
C ASN A 28 -9.64 -14.57 4.62
N ILE A 29 -10.29 -13.44 4.84
CA ILE A 29 -9.64 -12.22 5.30
C ILE A 29 -9.14 -12.40 6.73
N ILE A 30 -7.87 -12.10 6.98
CA ILE A 30 -7.27 -12.12 8.32
C ILE A 30 -6.78 -10.72 8.71
N GLY A 31 -7.23 -10.23 9.86
CA GLY A 31 -6.86 -8.90 10.37
C GLY A 31 -7.51 -7.74 9.61
N GLU A 32 -7.04 -6.53 9.91
CA GLU A 32 -7.57 -5.29 9.33
C GLU A 32 -6.90 -4.95 7.99
N PRO A 33 -7.63 -4.32 7.06
CA PRO A 33 -7.04 -3.79 5.83
C PRO A 33 -6.04 -2.66 6.11
N GLU A 34 -4.88 -2.74 5.49
CA GLU A 34 -3.83 -1.73 5.54
C GLU A 34 -4.00 -0.77 4.36
N VAL A 35 -4.41 0.47 4.62
CA VAL A 35 -4.56 1.51 3.59
C VAL A 35 -3.83 2.77 4.03
N PHE A 36 -2.84 3.20 3.25
CA PHE A 36 -2.09 4.42 3.53
C PHE A 36 -1.64 5.12 2.26
N TYR A 37 -1.44 6.43 2.37
CA TYR A 37 -1.10 7.32 1.26
C TYR A 37 0.37 7.73 1.32
N CYS A 38 0.94 8.06 0.17
CA CYS A 38 2.25 8.68 0.06
C CYS A 38 2.07 10.14 -0.33
N LYS A 39 2.69 11.03 0.45
CA LYS A 39 2.74 12.45 0.15
C LYS A 39 3.61 12.66 -1.10
N PRO A 40 3.08 13.25 -2.17
CA PRO A 40 3.89 13.58 -3.35
C PRO A 40 4.92 14.65 -3.00
N ALA A 41 6.09 14.59 -3.64
CA ALA A 41 7.10 15.63 -3.54
C ALA A 41 6.59 16.95 -4.16
N ASP A 42 7.07 18.09 -3.66
CA ASP A 42 6.55 19.41 -4.05
C ASP A 42 6.94 19.82 -5.49
N ASP A 43 7.89 19.10 -6.10
CA ASP A 43 8.32 19.25 -7.50
C ASP A 43 7.49 18.41 -8.48
N TYR A 44 6.47 17.68 -8.01
CA TYR A 44 5.67 16.79 -8.82
C TYR A 44 4.30 17.39 -9.19
N LEU A 45 4.05 17.56 -10.50
CA LEU A 45 2.74 17.92 -11.05
C LEU A 45 1.96 16.65 -11.44
N PRO A 46 0.84 16.35 -10.77
CA PRO A 46 0.07 15.14 -11.02
C PRO A 46 -0.66 15.20 -12.35
N GLN A 47 -0.79 14.08 -13.05
CA GLN A 47 -1.51 14.02 -14.31
C GLN A 47 -3.02 14.12 -14.03
N PRO A 48 -3.76 15.08 -14.63
CA PRO A 48 -5.19 15.25 -14.39
C PRO A 48 -6.00 13.97 -14.64
N GLY A 49 -5.62 13.18 -15.65
CA GLY A 49 -6.24 11.88 -15.94
C GLY A 49 -6.10 10.86 -14.81
N ALA A 50 -4.97 10.84 -14.10
CA ALA A 50 -4.78 9.92 -12.97
C ALA A 50 -5.61 10.35 -11.75
N VAL A 51 -5.76 11.64 -11.51
CA VAL A 51 -6.64 12.17 -10.44
C VAL A 51 -8.09 11.77 -10.72
N MET A 52 -8.57 11.92 -11.95
CA MET A 52 -9.94 11.54 -12.32
C MET A 52 -10.21 10.03 -12.19
N VAL A 53 -9.24 9.18 -12.54
CA VAL A 53 -9.38 7.71 -12.45
C VAL A 53 -9.28 7.22 -11.00
N THR A 54 -8.35 7.78 -10.23
CA THR A 54 -8.09 7.30 -8.86
C THR A 54 -9.02 7.93 -7.83
N GLY A 55 -9.54 9.13 -8.11
CA GLY A 55 -10.26 9.97 -7.16
C GLY A 55 -9.35 10.64 -6.12
N ILE A 56 -8.04 10.37 -6.16
CA ILE A 56 -7.09 10.82 -5.13
C ILE A 56 -6.55 12.17 -5.57
N THR A 57 -6.94 13.22 -4.84
CA THR A 57 -6.40 14.56 -5.07
C THR A 57 -4.99 14.67 -4.48
N PRO A 58 -4.12 15.51 -5.05
CA PRO A 58 -2.80 15.78 -4.49
C PRO A 58 -2.87 16.38 -3.08
N GLN A 59 -3.91 17.17 -2.81
CA GLN A 59 -4.23 17.73 -1.50
C GLN A 59 -4.50 16.60 -0.50
N GLU A 60 -5.37 15.65 -0.86
CA GLU A 60 -5.68 14.50 -0.02
C GLU A 60 -4.45 13.62 0.25
N ALA A 61 -3.66 13.33 -0.78
CA ALA A 61 -2.42 12.56 -0.63
C ALA A 61 -1.38 13.29 0.24
N ARG A 62 -1.35 14.63 0.20
CA ARG A 62 -0.46 15.46 1.02
C ARG A 62 -0.91 15.55 2.49
N GLU A 63 -2.22 15.59 2.72
CA GLU A 63 -2.81 15.68 4.07
C GLU A 63 -2.80 14.33 4.80
N LYS A 64 -3.13 13.23 4.10
CA LYS A 64 -3.24 11.89 4.68
C LYS A 64 -1.96 11.06 4.53
N GLY A 65 -1.05 11.48 3.67
CA GLY A 65 0.12 10.69 3.28
C GLY A 65 1.37 10.98 4.09
N VAL A 66 2.24 9.98 4.15
CA VAL A 66 3.59 10.08 4.75
C VAL A 66 4.63 10.26 3.64
N ASN A 67 5.86 10.67 4.00
CA ASN A 67 6.93 10.77 3.01
C ASN A 67 7.28 9.39 2.41
N GLU A 68 7.92 9.39 1.23
CA GLU A 68 8.23 8.16 0.50
C GLU A 68 9.10 7.18 1.30
N ALA A 69 10.04 7.69 2.11
CA ALA A 69 10.89 6.84 2.95
C ALA A 69 10.10 6.09 4.03
N GLU A 70 9.15 6.75 4.68
CA GLU A 70 8.24 6.13 5.63
C GLU A 70 7.24 5.20 4.94
N PHE A 71 6.72 5.60 3.80
CA PHE A 71 5.82 4.77 2.98
C PHE A 71 6.49 3.45 2.58
N ALA A 72 7.72 3.52 2.06
CA ALA A 72 8.51 2.35 1.70
C ALA A 72 8.82 1.47 2.92
N ARG A 73 9.13 2.08 4.07
CA ARG A 73 9.35 1.35 5.32
C ARG A 73 8.12 0.57 5.75
N ARG A 74 6.93 1.18 5.74
CA ARG A 74 5.66 0.51 6.09
C ARG A 74 5.37 -0.66 5.16
N ILE A 75 5.57 -0.47 3.84
CA ILE A 75 5.41 -1.57 2.87
C ILE A 75 6.40 -2.70 3.15
N HIS A 76 7.67 -2.36 3.38
CA HIS A 76 8.71 -3.32 3.71
C HIS A 76 8.37 -4.11 4.97
N ASP A 77 7.94 -3.44 6.04
CA ASP A 77 7.58 -4.09 7.30
C ASP A 77 6.39 -5.04 7.11
N LEU A 78 5.41 -4.68 6.29
CA LEU A 78 4.30 -5.56 5.93
C LEU A 78 4.76 -6.81 5.17
N PHE A 79 5.78 -6.68 4.30
CA PHE A 79 6.30 -7.79 3.48
C PHE A 79 7.29 -8.66 4.24
N THR A 80 8.03 -8.11 5.19
CA THR A 80 9.10 -8.82 5.91
C THR A 80 8.58 -9.55 7.15
N VAL A 81 7.27 -9.49 7.45
CA VAL A 81 6.66 -10.34 8.49
C VAL A 81 6.87 -11.83 8.14
N PRO A 82 7.58 -12.64 8.94
CA PRO A 82 8.01 -14.01 8.58
C PRO A 82 6.92 -15.03 8.25
N LYS A 83 5.63 -14.64 8.33
CA LYS A 83 4.46 -15.51 8.20
C LYS A 83 3.74 -15.41 6.84
N TYR A 84 4.27 -14.68 5.85
CA TYR A 84 3.58 -14.41 4.57
C TYR A 84 3.14 -15.66 3.75
N LEU A 85 3.61 -16.87 4.09
CA LEU A 85 3.26 -18.12 3.39
C LEU A 85 3.13 -19.37 4.29
N ARG A 86 2.78 -19.23 5.57
CA ARG A 86 2.74 -20.41 6.48
C ARG A 86 1.42 -20.50 7.25
N GLY A 87 0.32 -20.67 6.53
CA GLY A 87 -1.03 -20.90 7.06
C GLY A 87 -1.23 -22.22 7.83
N ARG A 88 -0.20 -23.06 8.07
CA ARG A 88 -0.44 -24.41 8.62
C ARG A 88 0.43 -24.97 9.74
N LEU A 89 1.31 -24.20 10.39
CA LEU A 89 2.26 -24.80 11.37
C LEU A 89 2.16 -24.33 12.83
N GLN A 90 1.08 -23.66 13.28
CA GLN A 90 0.96 -23.23 14.69
C GLN A 90 -0.38 -23.52 15.39
N GLN A 91 -1.24 -24.41 14.86
CA GLN A 91 -2.49 -24.80 15.54
C GLN A 91 -2.66 -26.30 15.82
N HIS A 92 -1.56 -27.05 15.93
CA HIS A 92 -1.63 -28.37 16.56
C HIS A 92 -1.03 -28.27 17.97
N PRO A 93 -1.84 -28.18 19.04
CA PRO A 93 -1.34 -28.53 20.37
C PRO A 93 -0.91 -30.00 20.30
N LEU A 94 0.35 -30.25 20.64
CA LEU A 94 0.87 -31.59 20.84
C LEU A 94 -0.03 -32.28 21.88
N ARG A 95 -0.55 -33.45 21.52
CA ARG A 95 -0.96 -34.46 22.50
C ARG A 95 0.23 -34.89 23.32
#